data_AF-A0A459ZAA2-F1
#
_entry.id   AF-A0A459ZAA2-F1
#
_cell.length_a   1.000
_cell.length_b   1.000
_cell.length_c   1.000
_cell.angle_alpha   90.00
_cell.angle_beta   90.00
_cell.angle_gamma   90.00
#
_symmetry.space_group_name_H-M   'P 1'
#
loop_
_entity.id
_entity.type
_entity.pdbx_description
1 polymer ?
#
loop_
_entity_poly.entity_id
_entity_poly.type
_entity_poly.pdbx_seq_one_letter_code
_entity_poly.pdbx_strand_id
1 'polypeptide(L)'
;MENTEIYFNIAQLLMPLLGMLGIGLIPKYFYDKKLNELNNKITKELQEIRISQENVHPEKIKLFIDIVSMFKEMLYISKMPQKTTNEIQRYEKKLRELGEIYNTLMYSLMLFANDETIDMFTTYRRFIQEYDAPFFIEKGLSEKAFNNKYVYMMSDLILALRKDIGFPETTTKQDSLLYGILNDWGEVKEEYFKELDLIDKILIEDGFF
;
A
#
# COMPACT_ATOMS: atom_id res chain seq x y z
N MET A 1 -53.78 -68.01 -11.17
CA MET A 1 -54.31 -66.76 -10.58
C MET A 1 -53.49 -66.33 -9.36
N GLU A 2 -53.00 -67.24 -8.52
CA GLU A 2 -52.17 -66.93 -7.32
C GLU A 2 -50.91 -66.09 -7.55
N ASN A 3 -50.12 -66.34 -8.60
CA ASN A 3 -48.87 -65.60 -8.81
C ASN A 3 -49.08 -64.11 -9.10
N THR A 4 -50.17 -63.74 -9.76
CA THR A 4 -50.45 -62.35 -10.15
C THR A 4 -50.82 -61.49 -8.93
N GLU A 5 -51.52 -62.06 -7.95
CA GLU A 5 -51.81 -61.38 -6.67
C GLU A 5 -50.56 -61.19 -5.82
N ILE A 6 -49.64 -62.16 -5.82
CA ILE A 6 -48.37 -62.03 -5.08
C ILE A 6 -47.53 -60.88 -5.65
N TYR A 7 -47.39 -60.79 -6.98
CA TYR A 7 -46.67 -59.68 -7.60
C TYR A 7 -47.36 -58.33 -7.38
N PHE A 8 -48.69 -58.30 -7.38
CA PHE A 8 -49.46 -57.08 -7.13
C PHE A 8 -49.31 -56.58 -5.68
N ASN A 9 -49.33 -57.50 -4.71
CA ASN A 9 -49.10 -57.18 -3.29
C ASN A 9 -47.66 -56.72 -3.03
N ILE A 10 -46.67 -57.34 -3.69
CA ILE A 10 -45.26 -56.88 -3.63
C ILE A 10 -45.12 -55.47 -4.22
N ALA A 11 -45.77 -55.20 -5.36
CA ALA A 11 -45.74 -53.88 -5.99
C ALA A 11 -46.41 -52.79 -5.12
N GLN A 12 -47.53 -53.12 -4.46
CA GLN A 12 -48.20 -52.21 -3.51
C GLN A 12 -47.34 -51.92 -2.27
N LEU A 13 -46.55 -52.88 -1.81
CA LEU A 13 -45.65 -52.69 -0.67
C LEU A 13 -44.40 -51.87 -1.04
N LEU A 14 -43.87 -52.07 -2.26
CA LEU A 14 -42.65 -51.41 -2.73
C LEU A 14 -42.88 -49.96 -3.19
N MET A 15 -44.07 -49.63 -3.72
CA MET A 15 -44.36 -48.27 -4.22
C MET A 15 -44.22 -47.17 -3.15
N PRO A 16 -44.77 -47.32 -1.93
CA PRO A 16 -44.58 -46.34 -0.86
C PRO A 16 -43.12 -46.22 -0.41
N LEU A 17 -42.39 -47.34 -0.39
CA LEU A 17 -40.95 -47.40 -0.04
C LEU A 17 -40.10 -46.67 -1.08
N LEU A 18 -40.35 -46.92 -2.37
CA LEU A 18 -39.70 -46.19 -3.47
C LEU A 18 -40.09 -44.72 -3.49
N GLY A 19 -41.35 -44.39 -3.15
CA GLY A 19 -41.82 -43.03 -2.95
C GLY A 19 -41.07 -42.30 -1.83
N MET A 20 -40.91 -42.93 -0.66
CA MET A 20 -40.15 -42.35 0.47
C MET A 20 -38.66 -42.20 0.15
N LEU A 21 -38.05 -43.18 -0.52
CA LEU A 21 -36.67 -43.08 -1.01
C LEU A 21 -36.53 -41.93 -2.03
N GLY A 22 -37.51 -41.75 -2.91
CA GLY A 22 -37.55 -40.69 -3.90
C GLY A 22 -37.74 -39.29 -3.32
N ILE A 23 -38.50 -39.14 -2.24
CA ILE A 23 -38.79 -37.84 -1.60
C ILE A 23 -37.64 -37.43 -0.64
N GLY A 24 -36.91 -38.38 -0.06
CA GLY A 24 -35.84 -38.08 0.91
C GLY A 24 -34.43 -38.10 0.33
N LEU A 25 -34.07 -39.11 -0.46
CA LEU A 25 -32.69 -39.33 -0.91
C LEU A 25 -32.34 -38.57 -2.19
N ILE A 26 -33.28 -38.48 -3.13
CA ILE A 26 -33.03 -37.79 -4.40
C ILE A 26 -32.81 -36.28 -4.17
N PRO A 27 -33.67 -35.56 -3.42
CA PRO A 27 -33.45 -34.15 -3.15
C PRO A 27 -32.20 -33.91 -2.31
N LYS A 28 -31.90 -34.78 -1.35
CA LYS A 28 -30.69 -34.71 -0.54
C LYS A 28 -29.42 -34.90 -1.39
N TYR A 29 -29.41 -35.88 -2.28
CA TYR A 29 -28.29 -36.10 -3.20
C TYR A 29 -28.06 -34.91 -4.14
N PHE A 30 -29.12 -34.34 -4.71
CA PHE A 30 -29.00 -33.13 -5.55
C PHE A 30 -28.58 -31.90 -4.75
N TYR A 31 -29.05 -31.78 -3.50
CA TYR A 31 -28.66 -30.72 -2.59
C TYR A 31 -27.19 -30.81 -2.21
N ASP A 32 -26.73 -31.99 -1.77
CA ASP A 32 -25.33 -32.26 -1.42
C ASP A 32 -24.41 -32.06 -2.63
N LYS A 33 -24.85 -32.47 -3.83
CA LYS A 33 -24.13 -32.21 -5.08
C LYS A 33 -23.99 -30.72 -5.37
N LYS A 34 -25.09 -29.94 -5.26
CA LYS A 34 -25.04 -28.48 -5.40
C LYS A 34 -24.16 -27.83 -4.35
N LEU A 35 -24.19 -28.32 -3.12
CA LEU A 35 -23.37 -27.79 -2.02
C LEU A 35 -21.88 -28.05 -2.27
N ASN A 36 -21.52 -29.24 -2.78
CA ASN A 36 -20.16 -29.58 -3.18
C ASN A 36 -19.70 -28.74 -4.39
N GLU A 37 -20.56 -28.53 -5.39
CA GLU A 37 -20.25 -27.65 -6.53
C GLU A 37 -20.03 -26.20 -6.07
N LEU A 38 -20.84 -25.71 -5.12
CA LEU A 38 -20.69 -24.38 -4.53
C LEU A 38 -19.39 -24.27 -3.73
N ASN A 39 -19.09 -25.25 -2.87
CA ASN A 39 -17.86 -25.30 -2.09
C ASN A 39 -16.62 -25.37 -2.99
N ASN A 40 -16.67 -26.15 -4.06
CA ASN A 40 -15.58 -26.22 -5.03
C ASN A 40 -15.39 -24.89 -5.76
N LYS A 41 -16.49 -24.21 -6.14
CA LYS A 41 -16.44 -22.89 -6.76
C LYS A 41 -15.82 -21.85 -5.81
N ILE A 42 -16.30 -21.81 -4.57
CA ILE A 42 -15.77 -20.91 -3.53
C ILE A 42 -14.29 -21.20 -3.26
N THR A 43 -13.91 -22.47 -3.14
CA THR A 43 -12.51 -22.86 -2.91
C THR A 43 -11.62 -22.44 -4.08
N LYS A 44 -12.10 -22.58 -5.31
CA LYS A 44 -11.37 -22.16 -6.51
C LYS A 44 -11.23 -20.63 -6.57
N GLU A 45 -12.31 -19.88 -6.31
CA GLU A 45 -12.26 -18.41 -6.24
C GLU A 45 -11.30 -17.94 -5.15
N LEU A 46 -11.31 -18.58 -3.97
CA LEU A 46 -10.35 -18.29 -2.89
C LEU A 46 -8.90 -18.59 -3.28
N GLN A 47 -8.66 -19.68 -4.01
CA GLN A 47 -7.34 -20.01 -4.53
C GLN A 47 -6.87 -18.99 -5.58
N GLU A 48 -7.75 -18.59 -6.50
CA GLU A 48 -7.46 -17.56 -7.51
C GLU A 48 -7.16 -16.20 -6.88
N ILE A 49 -7.93 -15.79 -5.86
CA ILE A 49 -7.68 -14.58 -5.06
C ILE A 49 -6.32 -14.68 -4.35
N ARG A 50 -6.01 -15.83 -3.74
CA ARG A 50 -4.75 -16.03 -3.05
C ARG A 50 -3.54 -15.97 -4.00
N ILE A 51 -3.63 -16.62 -5.17
CA ILE A 51 -2.60 -16.54 -6.22
C ILE A 51 -2.43 -15.09 -6.70
N SER A 52 -3.53 -14.37 -6.87
CA SER A 52 -3.50 -12.95 -7.24
C SER A 52 -2.78 -12.11 -6.17
N GLN A 53 -3.07 -12.32 -4.88
CA GLN A 53 -2.38 -11.61 -3.79
C GLN A 53 -0.90 -11.99 -3.68
N GLU A 54 -0.55 -13.27 -3.82
CA GLU A 54 0.85 -13.74 -3.81
C GLU A 54 1.68 -13.12 -4.95
N ASN A 55 1.06 -12.74 -6.08
CA ASN A 55 1.74 -12.05 -7.18
C ASN A 55 1.80 -10.52 -7.00
N VAL A 56 0.84 -9.92 -6.28
CA VAL A 56 0.79 -8.45 -6.06
C VAL A 56 1.69 -8.03 -4.89
N HIS A 57 1.83 -8.87 -3.88
CA HIS A 57 2.60 -8.54 -2.67
C HIS A 57 4.10 -8.28 -2.92
N PRO A 58 4.81 -9.04 -3.79
CA PRO A 58 6.20 -8.76 -4.14
C PRO A 58 6.40 -7.41 -4.84
N GLU A 59 5.51 -7.04 -5.76
CA GLU A 59 5.58 -5.75 -6.47
C GLU A 59 5.34 -4.58 -5.51
N LYS A 60 4.40 -4.72 -4.57
CA LYS A 60 4.17 -3.76 -3.48
C LYS A 60 5.41 -3.58 -2.59
N ILE A 61 6.07 -4.68 -2.21
CA ILE A 61 7.31 -4.63 -1.42
C ILE A 61 8.43 -3.94 -2.21
N LYS A 62 8.58 -4.27 -3.50
CA LYS A 62 9.57 -3.65 -4.37
C LYS A 62 9.37 -2.14 -4.46
N LEU A 63 8.13 -1.70 -4.70
CA LEU A 63 7.75 -0.29 -4.69
C LEU A 63 8.16 0.40 -3.38
N PHE A 64 7.85 -0.22 -2.24
CA PHE A 64 8.26 0.30 -0.93
C PHE A 64 9.79 0.46 -0.82
N ILE A 65 10.56 -0.56 -1.23
CA ILE A 65 12.03 -0.51 -1.21
C ILE A 65 12.56 0.61 -2.11
N ASP A 66 11.99 0.77 -3.31
CA ASP A 66 12.39 1.81 -4.27
C ASP A 66 12.16 3.21 -3.68
N ILE A 67 11.02 3.44 -3.00
CA ILE A 67 10.69 4.72 -2.34
C ILE A 67 11.64 5.03 -1.20
N VAL A 68 11.91 4.05 -0.33
CA VAL A 68 12.83 4.23 0.80
C VAL A 68 14.26 4.48 0.29
N SER A 69 14.67 3.79 -0.77
CA SER A 69 15.98 3.99 -1.40
C SER A 69 16.11 5.39 -1.99
N MET A 70 15.12 5.81 -2.77
CA MET A 70 15.02 7.16 -3.34
C MET A 70 15.10 8.23 -2.24
N PHE A 71 14.36 8.05 -1.15
CA PHE A 71 14.38 8.96 -0.01
C PHE A 71 15.78 9.08 0.61
N LYS A 72 16.42 7.94 0.89
CA LYS A 72 17.78 7.90 1.43
C LYS A 72 18.79 8.59 0.50
N GLU A 73 18.65 8.40 -0.80
CA GLU A 73 19.52 9.05 -1.78
C GLU A 73 19.32 10.57 -1.82
N MET A 74 18.07 11.05 -1.79
CA MET A 74 17.75 12.47 -1.74
C MET A 74 18.30 13.13 -0.46
N LEU A 75 18.18 12.46 0.69
CA LEU A 75 18.77 12.94 1.94
C LEU A 75 20.29 13.03 1.85
N TYR A 76 20.95 12.02 1.30
CA TYR A 76 22.39 12.04 1.10
C TYR A 76 22.82 13.20 0.19
N ILE A 77 22.09 13.41 -0.90
CA ILE A 77 22.33 14.47 -1.87
C ILE A 77 22.18 15.86 -1.22
N SER A 78 21.14 16.07 -0.40
CA SER A 78 20.89 17.35 0.30
C SER A 78 22.00 17.74 1.30
N LYS A 79 22.80 16.77 1.75
CA LYS A 79 23.89 16.95 2.72
C LYS A 79 25.27 17.14 2.07
N MET A 80 25.39 17.11 0.74
CA MET A 80 26.69 17.26 0.06
C MET A 80 27.16 18.74 0.05
N PRO A 81 28.35 19.07 0.59
CA PRO A 81 28.92 20.42 0.50
C PRO A 81 29.29 20.79 -0.95
N GLN A 82 29.44 22.11 -1.19
CA GLN A 82 29.64 22.73 -2.52
C GLN A 82 30.66 21.99 -3.40
N LYS A 83 30.22 21.68 -4.62
CA LYS A 83 30.74 20.59 -5.45
C LYS A 83 31.98 20.96 -6.25
N THR A 84 32.91 20.01 -6.34
CA THR A 84 33.87 19.93 -7.45
C THR A 84 33.18 19.49 -8.76
N THR A 85 33.74 19.81 -9.93
CA THR A 85 33.12 19.54 -11.25
C THR A 85 32.72 18.07 -11.48
N ASN A 86 33.46 17.11 -10.92
CA ASN A 86 33.14 15.68 -11.03
C ASN A 86 31.97 15.25 -10.13
N GLU A 87 31.77 15.92 -8.99
CA GLU A 87 30.64 15.66 -8.09
C GLU A 87 29.33 16.21 -8.67
N ILE A 88 29.40 17.27 -9.47
CA ILE A 88 28.25 17.80 -10.23
C ILE A 88 27.76 16.79 -11.26
N GLN A 89 28.65 16.19 -12.05
CA GLN A 89 28.24 15.20 -13.06
C GLN A 89 27.66 13.93 -12.44
N ARG A 90 28.26 13.43 -11.34
CA ARG A 90 27.72 12.28 -10.61
C ARG A 90 26.34 12.61 -10.01
N TYR A 91 26.17 13.82 -9.51
CA TYR A 91 24.90 14.32 -9.00
C TYR A 91 23.82 14.42 -10.08
N GLU A 92 24.14 15.01 -11.24
CA GLU A 92 23.18 15.13 -12.35
C GLU A 92 22.76 13.78 -12.92
N LYS A 93 23.68 12.82 -12.97
CA LYS A 93 23.36 11.44 -13.35
C LYS A 93 22.38 10.83 -12.35
N LYS A 94 22.64 10.98 -11.06
CA LYS A 94 21.76 10.46 -10.00
C LYS A 94 20.38 11.11 -9.99
N LEU A 95 20.30 12.43 -10.19
CA LEU A 95 19.01 13.11 -10.32
C LEU A 95 18.19 12.59 -11.52
N ARG A 96 18.84 12.26 -12.64
CA ARG A 96 18.16 11.65 -13.79
C ARG A 96 17.63 10.25 -13.46
N GLU A 97 18.45 9.41 -12.84
CA GLU A 97 18.04 8.07 -12.38
C GLU A 97 16.85 8.17 -11.41
N LEU A 98 16.89 9.11 -10.46
CA LEU A 98 15.78 9.39 -9.55
C LEU A 98 14.52 9.85 -10.29
N GLY A 99 14.65 10.70 -11.31
CA GLY A 99 13.52 11.16 -12.13
C GLY A 99 12.80 10.04 -12.88
N GLU A 100 13.53 9.03 -13.36
CA GLU A 100 12.95 7.84 -14.00
C GLU A 100 12.22 6.95 -12.99
N ILE A 101 12.81 6.77 -11.79
CA ILE A 101 12.18 6.07 -10.67
C ILE A 101 10.88 6.77 -10.26
N TYR A 102 10.86 8.10 -10.21
CA TYR A 102 9.68 8.90 -9.86
C TYR A 102 8.47 8.68 -10.77
N ASN A 103 8.68 8.66 -12.09
CA ASN A 103 7.57 8.46 -13.02
C ASN A 103 6.97 7.05 -12.88
N THR A 104 7.84 6.06 -12.69
CA THR A 104 7.42 4.67 -12.43
C THR A 104 6.66 4.57 -11.11
N LEU A 105 7.14 5.29 -10.09
CA LEU A 105 6.54 5.38 -8.76
C LEU A 105 5.08 5.82 -8.82
N MET A 106 4.79 6.86 -9.59
CA MET A 106 3.44 7.43 -9.66
C MET A 106 2.45 6.42 -10.22
N TYR A 107 2.80 5.71 -11.29
CA TYR A 107 1.94 4.65 -11.83
C TYR A 107 1.75 3.50 -10.85
N SER A 108 2.82 3.08 -10.16
CA SER A 108 2.74 2.02 -9.16
C SER A 108 1.91 2.41 -7.94
N LEU A 109 2.01 3.66 -7.47
CA LEU A 109 1.18 4.18 -6.39
C LEU A 109 -0.29 4.19 -6.77
N MET A 110 -0.63 4.69 -7.96
CA MET A 110 -2.02 4.71 -8.46
C MET A 110 -2.64 3.30 -8.59
N LEU A 111 -1.81 2.27 -8.79
CA LEU A 111 -2.29 0.89 -8.92
C LEU A 111 -2.45 0.16 -7.57
N PHE A 112 -1.65 0.52 -6.57
CA PHE A 112 -1.45 -0.33 -5.39
C PHE A 112 -1.66 0.36 -4.04
N ALA A 113 -1.57 1.67 -3.99
CA ALA A 113 -1.72 2.47 -2.78
C ALA A 113 -3.20 2.80 -2.53
N ASN A 114 -3.53 3.07 -1.27
CA ASN A 114 -4.86 3.57 -0.93
C ASN A 114 -4.98 5.09 -1.23
N ASP A 115 -6.20 5.61 -1.18
CA ASP A 115 -6.47 7.03 -1.48
C ASP A 115 -5.71 7.99 -0.55
N GLU A 116 -5.60 7.69 0.75
CA GLU A 116 -4.84 8.50 1.72
C GLU A 116 -3.36 8.62 1.31
N THR A 117 -2.74 7.51 0.91
CA THR A 117 -1.35 7.47 0.45
C THR A 117 -1.16 8.23 -0.87
N ILE A 118 -2.14 8.17 -1.78
CA ILE A 118 -2.13 8.92 -3.05
C ILE A 118 -2.23 10.42 -2.78
N ASP A 119 -3.11 10.84 -1.87
CA ASP A 119 -3.28 12.24 -1.47
C ASP A 119 -2.00 12.79 -0.80
N MET A 120 -1.37 12.00 0.07
CA MET A 120 -0.08 12.34 0.68
C MET A 120 1.01 12.50 -0.37
N PHE A 121 1.10 11.58 -1.33
CA PHE A 121 2.07 11.67 -2.43
C PHE A 121 1.82 12.90 -3.32
N THR A 122 0.56 13.21 -3.62
CA THR A 122 0.17 14.36 -4.43
C THR A 122 0.52 15.67 -3.73
N THR A 123 0.22 15.75 -2.43
CA THR A 123 0.58 16.90 -1.58
C THR A 123 2.09 17.08 -1.54
N TYR A 124 2.84 15.99 -1.33
CA TYR A 124 4.30 15.98 -1.45
C TYR A 124 4.78 16.49 -2.81
N ARG A 125 4.17 16.03 -3.90
CA ARG A 125 4.60 16.41 -5.25
C ARG A 125 4.40 17.89 -5.51
N ARG A 126 3.25 18.43 -5.07
CA ARG A 126 2.93 19.86 -5.16
C ARG A 126 3.94 20.69 -4.36
N PHE A 127 4.27 20.27 -3.14
CA PHE A 127 5.26 20.96 -2.30
C PHE A 127 6.61 21.15 -3.01
N ILE A 128 7.17 20.09 -3.58
CA ILE A 128 8.48 20.17 -4.27
C ILE A 128 8.43 20.87 -5.64
N GLN A 129 7.23 21.17 -6.17
CA GLN A 129 7.07 21.96 -7.40
C GLN A 129 6.93 23.46 -7.11
N GLU A 130 6.27 23.79 -6.02
CA GLU A 130 5.89 25.16 -5.67
C GLU A 130 6.93 25.85 -4.77
N TYR A 131 7.69 25.07 -4.00
CA TYR A 131 8.63 25.61 -3.00
C TYR A 131 10.06 25.11 -3.19
N ASP A 132 10.98 25.95 -2.74
CA ASP A 132 12.41 25.68 -2.68
C ASP A 132 13.03 26.34 -1.43
N ALA A 133 14.35 26.16 -1.22
CA ALA A 133 15.03 26.78 -0.08
C ALA A 133 14.96 28.33 -0.07
N PRO A 134 15.19 29.05 -1.21
CA PRO A 134 15.00 30.49 -1.29
C PRO A 134 13.67 31.01 -0.75
N PHE A 135 12.54 30.38 -1.10
CA PHE A 135 11.22 30.77 -0.60
C PHE A 135 11.19 30.86 0.94
N PHE A 136 11.70 29.86 1.64
CA PHE A 136 11.67 29.83 3.11
C PHE A 136 12.67 30.80 3.74
N ILE A 137 13.81 31.04 3.09
CA ILE A 137 14.79 32.03 3.52
C ILE A 137 14.18 33.44 3.49
N GLU A 138 13.43 33.78 2.43
CA GLU A 138 12.73 35.06 2.30
C GLU A 138 11.66 35.26 3.40
N LYS A 139 11.11 34.16 3.92
CA LYS A 139 10.17 34.14 5.06
C LYS A 139 10.86 34.13 6.42
N GLY A 140 12.19 34.23 6.46
CA GLY A 140 12.98 34.32 7.70
C GLY A 140 13.31 32.97 8.35
N LEU A 141 13.15 31.85 7.64
CA LEU A 141 13.54 30.53 8.12
C LEU A 141 14.95 30.14 7.69
N SER A 142 15.46 29.05 8.26
CA SER A 142 16.78 28.53 7.92
C SER A 142 16.83 27.97 6.49
N GLU A 143 18.03 27.92 5.91
CA GLU A 143 18.28 27.24 4.61
C GLU A 143 17.88 25.75 4.66
N LYS A 144 17.80 25.15 5.86
CA LYS A 144 17.39 23.76 6.06
C LYS A 144 15.87 23.58 6.11
N ALA A 145 15.08 24.63 6.22
CA ALA A 145 13.63 24.54 6.39
C ALA A 145 12.94 23.72 5.28
N PHE A 146 13.27 24.00 4.01
CA PHE A 146 12.76 23.22 2.87
C PHE A 146 13.10 21.73 3.03
N ASN A 147 14.36 21.42 3.32
CA ASN A 147 14.82 20.04 3.48
C ASN A 147 14.13 19.36 4.67
N ASN A 148 13.94 20.08 5.78
CA ASN A 148 13.26 19.56 6.95
C ASN A 148 11.81 19.21 6.63
N LYS A 149 11.07 20.09 5.94
CA LYS A 149 9.70 19.77 5.51
C LYS A 149 9.65 18.62 4.51
N TYR A 150 10.59 18.59 3.57
CA TYR A 150 10.76 17.47 2.64
C TYR A 150 10.94 16.13 3.38
N VAL A 151 11.84 16.07 4.36
CA VAL A 151 12.11 14.86 5.17
C VAL A 151 10.84 14.41 5.89
N TYR A 152 10.10 15.36 6.47
CA TYR A 152 8.87 15.11 7.21
C TYR A 152 7.80 14.49 6.30
N MET A 153 7.48 15.14 5.17
CA MET A 153 6.44 14.67 4.25
C MET A 153 6.75 13.29 3.67
N MET A 154 8.02 13.04 3.31
CA MET A 154 8.44 11.73 2.83
C MET A 154 8.36 10.64 3.90
N SER A 155 8.62 10.99 5.16
CA SER A 155 8.52 10.04 6.27
C SER A 155 7.07 9.60 6.49
N ASP A 156 6.11 10.53 6.39
CA ASP A 156 4.69 10.19 6.45
C ASP A 156 4.25 9.30 5.29
N LEU A 157 4.69 9.62 4.07
CA LEU A 157 4.41 8.81 2.89
C LEU A 157 4.95 7.38 3.04
N ILE A 158 6.17 7.20 3.53
CA ILE A 158 6.76 5.86 3.76
C ILE A 158 5.93 5.06 4.77
N LEU A 159 5.43 5.70 5.82
CA LEU A 159 4.59 5.03 6.81
C LEU A 159 3.20 4.68 6.27
N ALA A 160 2.61 5.55 5.45
CA ALA A 160 1.36 5.26 4.75
C ALA A 160 1.51 4.06 3.82
N LEU A 161 2.59 4.04 3.02
CA LEU A 161 2.92 2.91 2.15
C LEU A 161 3.14 1.61 2.90
N ARG A 162 3.75 1.69 4.09
CA ARG A 162 3.93 0.50 4.92
C ARG A 162 2.58 -0.15 5.31
N LYS A 163 1.52 0.65 5.48
CA LYS A 163 0.17 0.10 5.69
C LYS A 163 -0.32 -0.62 4.43
N ASP A 164 -0.09 -0.04 3.25
CA ASP A 164 -0.56 -0.55 1.95
C ASP A 164 0.13 -1.84 1.48
N ILE A 165 1.34 -2.13 1.96
CA ILE A 165 2.06 -3.38 1.71
C ILE A 165 1.67 -4.52 2.66
N GLY A 166 0.64 -4.34 3.50
CA GLY A 166 0.12 -5.41 4.36
C GLY A 166 0.46 -5.29 5.85
N PHE A 167 0.89 -4.12 6.33
CA PHE A 167 1.07 -3.85 7.77
C PHE A 167 0.14 -2.73 8.28
N PRO A 168 -1.19 -2.87 8.16
CA PRO A 168 -2.14 -1.81 8.53
C PRO A 168 -2.12 -1.50 10.03
N GLU A 169 -1.80 -2.47 10.88
CA GLU A 169 -1.74 -2.30 12.35
C GLU A 169 -0.38 -1.82 12.86
N THR A 170 0.43 -1.22 11.99
CA THR A 170 1.74 -0.73 12.42
C THR A 170 1.61 0.39 13.47
N THR A 171 2.31 0.23 14.60
CA THR A 171 2.44 1.26 15.65
C THR A 171 3.69 2.12 15.46
N THR A 172 4.45 1.90 14.38
CA THR A 172 5.66 2.67 14.10
C THR A 172 5.30 4.11 13.78
N LYS A 173 5.90 5.02 14.53
CA LYS A 173 5.70 6.46 14.37
C LYS A 173 6.79 7.05 13.50
N GLN A 174 6.50 8.23 12.96
CA GLN A 174 7.45 9.03 12.18
C GLN A 174 8.75 9.25 12.94
N ASP A 175 8.66 9.50 14.25
CA ASP A 175 9.80 9.62 15.15
C ASP A 175 10.76 8.41 15.11
N SER A 176 10.23 7.19 15.07
CA SER A 176 11.03 5.97 15.00
C SER A 176 11.72 5.80 13.65
N LEU A 177 11.03 6.19 12.57
CA LEU A 177 11.59 6.17 11.22
C LEU A 177 12.73 7.19 11.10
N LEU A 178 12.52 8.41 11.58
CA LEU A 178 13.52 9.48 11.56
C LEU A 178 14.74 9.12 12.40
N TYR A 179 14.57 8.51 13.58
CA TYR A 179 15.68 8.01 14.39
C TYR A 179 16.55 6.98 13.64
N GLY A 180 15.94 6.15 12.77
CA GLY A 180 16.67 5.17 11.97
C GLY A 180 17.39 5.75 10.75
N ILE A 181 16.95 6.93 10.27
CA ILE A 181 17.44 7.55 9.03
C ILE A 181 18.41 8.70 9.29
N LEU A 182 18.20 9.45 10.37
CA LEU A 182 18.98 10.62 10.74
C LEU A 182 19.86 10.31 11.95
N ASN A 183 21.18 10.41 11.77
CA ASN A 183 22.17 10.04 12.79
C ASN A 183 22.13 10.94 14.05
N ASP A 184 21.59 12.15 13.95
CA ASP A 184 21.56 13.20 14.96
C ASP A 184 20.14 13.49 15.49
N TRP A 185 19.14 12.67 15.13
CA TRP A 185 17.73 12.93 15.43
C TRP A 185 17.44 13.21 16.90
N GLY A 186 18.06 12.44 17.81
CA GLY A 186 17.84 12.59 19.25
C GLY A 186 18.23 13.97 19.79
N GLU A 187 19.18 14.65 19.16
CA GLU A 187 19.66 15.97 19.57
C GLU A 187 18.84 17.10 18.93
N VAL A 188 18.39 16.92 17.68
CA VAL A 188 17.76 17.98 16.88
C VAL A 188 16.24 17.95 16.88
N LYS A 189 15.61 16.89 17.39
CA LYS A 189 14.16 16.64 17.32
C LYS A 189 13.29 17.82 17.76
N GLU A 190 13.58 18.42 18.92
CA GLU A 190 12.75 19.51 19.45
C GLU A 190 12.81 20.77 18.59
N GLU A 191 14.00 21.13 18.13
CA GLU A 191 14.19 22.29 17.25
C GLU A 191 13.56 22.05 15.88
N TYR A 192 13.71 20.83 15.36
CA TYR A 192 13.13 20.41 14.10
C TYR A 192 11.60 20.54 14.09
N PHE A 193 10.91 20.05 15.13
CA PHE A 193 9.45 20.19 15.22
C PHE A 193 8.98 21.64 15.39
N LYS A 194 9.72 22.46 16.14
CA LYS A 194 9.43 23.91 16.23
C LYS A 194 9.55 24.59 14.86
N GLU A 195 10.56 24.24 14.08
CA GLU A 195 10.72 24.78 12.72
C GLU A 195 9.60 24.29 11.80
N LEU A 196 9.20 23.02 11.88
CA LEU A 196 8.06 22.49 11.12
C LEU A 196 6.74 23.22 11.42
N ASP A 197 6.46 23.51 12.69
CA ASP A 197 5.25 24.27 13.06
C ASP A 197 5.24 25.68 12.44
N LEU A 198 6.42 26.29 12.28
CA LEU A 198 6.56 27.59 11.61
C LEU A 198 6.39 27.46 10.09
N ILE A 199 6.98 26.42 9.49
CA ILE A 199 6.82 26.11 8.07
C ILE A 199 5.35 25.89 7.74
N ASP A 200 4.62 25.13 8.55
CA ASP A 200 3.20 24.84 8.31
C ASP A 200 2.34 26.08 8.39
N LYS A 201 2.63 27.01 9.31
CA LYS A 201 1.95 28.31 9.34
C LYS A 201 2.18 29.10 8.05
N ILE A 202 3.42 29.16 7.58
CA ILE A 202 3.78 29.86 6.34
C ILE A 202 3.05 29.23 5.14
N LEU A 203 3.01 27.90 5.04
CA LEU A 203 2.34 27.18 3.96
C LEU A 203 0.82 27.38 3.99
N ILE A 204 0.20 27.40 5.18
CA ILE A 204 -1.22 27.71 5.34
C ILE A 204 -1.52 29.15 4.88
N GLU A 205 -0.70 30.12 5.29
CA GLU A 205 -0.85 31.51 4.88
C GLU A 205 -0.67 31.71 3.36
N ASP A 206 0.17 30.90 2.74
CA ASP A 206 0.41 30.88 1.30
C ASP A 206 -0.68 30.13 0.50
N GLY A 207 -1.61 29.47 1.20
CA GLY A 207 -2.75 28.76 0.58
C GLY A 207 -2.40 27.35 0.07
N PHE A 208 -1.37 26.73 0.63
CA PHE A 208 -0.98 25.38 0.23
C PHE A 208 -2.01 24.33 0.66
N PHE A 209 -2.45 24.33 1.92
CA PHE A 209 -3.35 23.32 2.46
C PHE A 209 -4.84 23.62 2.23
#